data_AF-A0A973DRB4-F1
#
_entry.id   AF-A0A973DRB4-F1
#
_cell.length_a   1.000
_cell.length_b   1.000
_cell.length_c   1.000
_cell.angle_alpha   90.00
_cell.angle_beta   90.00
_cell.angle_gamma   90.00
#
_symmetry.space_group_name_H-M   'P 1'
#
loop_
_entity.id
_entity.type
_entity.pdbx_description
1 polymer ?
#
loop_
_entity_poly.entity_id
_entity_poly.type
_entity_poly.pdbx_seq_one_letter_code
_entity_poly.pdbx_strand_id
1 'polypeptide(L)'
;MTKEQPMLVVLLETHDIRRVLKNWPEAISAAVCLSPDGMCRVVIFHEDEREVIPRRLSAMMDVTENRLQLVPEMRGYPTFSLRYSDEIALLSILAETDGLLDEAEDYAANYTFAMEEGLSPAKFMGLPVDEPAAARAPQRGRKGANYFGKLRPKSATEMAPLLTTRHKVSVESARRFVFSSVRRGAARPAFRHYA
;
A
#
# COMPACT_ATOMS: atom_id res chain seq x y z
N MET A 1 -13.72 -11.94 -24.36
CA MET A 1 -13.68 -11.95 -22.88
C MET A 1 -12.23 -11.82 -22.46
N THR A 2 -11.75 -10.60 -22.21
CA THR A 2 -10.42 -10.35 -21.67
C THR A 2 -10.39 -10.92 -20.25
N LYS A 3 -9.58 -11.96 -20.01
CA LYS A 3 -9.33 -12.46 -18.65
C LYS A 3 -8.66 -11.32 -17.86
N GLU A 4 -9.42 -10.64 -17.02
CA GLU A 4 -8.85 -9.72 -16.04
C GLU A 4 -7.89 -10.52 -15.15
N GLN A 5 -6.64 -10.06 -15.09
CA GLN A 5 -5.57 -10.75 -14.39
C GLN A 5 -5.66 -10.43 -12.87
N PRO A 6 -5.31 -11.38 -11.99
CA PRO A 6 -5.32 -11.14 -10.55
C PRO A 6 -4.15 -10.25 -10.12
N MET A 7 -4.35 -9.49 -9.03
CA MET A 7 -3.30 -8.73 -8.36
C MET A 7 -2.50 -9.67 -7.46
N LEU A 8 -1.17 -9.63 -7.56
CA LEU A 8 -0.28 -10.36 -6.65
C LEU A 8 -0.01 -9.49 -5.42
N VAL A 9 -0.15 -10.07 -4.24
CA VAL A 9 0.11 -9.42 -2.95
C VAL A 9 1.12 -10.26 -2.20
N VAL A 10 2.28 -9.68 -1.95
CA VAL A 10 3.35 -10.32 -1.15
C VAL A 10 3.40 -9.65 0.21
N LEU A 11 3.05 -10.40 1.24
CA LEU A 11 3.16 -10.00 2.64
C LEU A 11 4.58 -10.31 3.11
N LEU A 12 5.34 -9.25 3.37
CA LEU A 12 6.68 -9.29 3.91
C LEU A 12 6.60 -9.03 5.41
N GLU A 13 7.13 -9.97 6.18
CA GLU A 13 7.10 -9.90 7.63
C GLU A 13 8.21 -8.97 8.16
N THR A 14 8.03 -8.43 9.36
CA THR A 14 8.98 -7.52 10.03
C THR A 14 10.42 -8.04 9.96
N HIS A 15 10.61 -9.34 10.21
CA HIS A 15 11.92 -9.97 10.28
C HIS A 15 12.66 -9.97 8.93
N ASP A 16 11.94 -10.10 7.81
CA ASP A 16 12.51 -10.05 6.46
C ASP A 16 12.85 -8.62 6.07
N ILE A 17 11.96 -7.67 6.37
CA ILE A 17 12.18 -6.24 6.08
C ILE A 17 13.40 -5.72 6.85
N ARG A 18 13.59 -6.13 8.11
CA ARG A 18 14.76 -5.76 8.93
C ARG A 18 16.10 -6.23 8.36
N ARG A 19 16.12 -7.22 7.46
CA ARG A 19 17.36 -7.65 6.79
C ARG A 19 17.89 -6.58 5.83
N VAL A 20 17.00 -5.78 5.25
CA VAL A 20 17.35 -4.71 4.30
C VAL A 20 17.25 -3.31 4.92
N LEU A 21 16.30 -3.10 5.84
CA LEU A 21 16.07 -1.84 6.55
C LEU A 21 16.26 -2.05 8.06
N LYS A 22 17.48 -1.85 8.56
CA LYS A 22 17.84 -2.20 9.95
C LYS A 22 17.01 -1.51 11.03
N ASN A 23 16.56 -0.28 10.76
CA ASN A 23 15.81 0.55 11.72
C ASN A 23 14.29 0.33 11.62
N TRP A 24 13.84 -0.65 10.85
CA TRP A 24 12.42 -0.92 10.69
C TRP A 24 11.74 -1.22 12.03
N PRO A 25 10.57 -0.61 12.33
CA PRO A 25 9.87 -0.77 13.59
C PRO A 25 9.42 -2.21 13.85
N GLU A 26 9.30 -2.57 15.13
CA GLU A 26 8.87 -3.91 15.54
C GLU A 26 7.39 -4.13 15.28
N ALA A 27 7.00 -5.38 15.03
CA ALA A 27 5.64 -5.81 14.73
C ALA A 27 4.96 -5.09 13.54
N ILE A 28 5.75 -4.43 12.68
CA ILE A 28 5.27 -3.78 11.46
C ILE A 28 5.67 -4.61 10.24
N SER A 29 4.67 -5.07 9.49
CA SER A 29 4.83 -5.79 8.22
C SER A 29 4.42 -4.91 7.03
N ALA A 30 4.76 -5.35 5.82
CA ALA A 30 4.42 -4.65 4.59
C ALA A 30 3.80 -5.59 3.56
N ALA A 31 2.78 -5.11 2.85
CA ALA A 31 2.17 -5.78 1.72
C ALA A 31 2.59 -5.08 0.43
N VAL A 32 3.34 -5.77 -0.42
CA VAL A 32 3.68 -5.30 -1.76
C VAL A 32 2.63 -5.80 -2.75
N CYS A 33 1.83 -4.87 -3.26
CA CYS A 33 0.74 -5.12 -4.18
C CYS A 33 1.18 -4.83 -5.61
N LEU A 34 1.22 -5.87 -6.45
CA LEU A 34 1.59 -5.83 -7.84
C LEU A 34 0.36 -6.05 -8.70
N SER A 35 -0.06 -4.97 -9.34
CA SER A 35 -1.23 -4.96 -10.20
C SER A 35 -0.91 -5.45 -11.61
N PRO A 36 -1.90 -6.00 -12.34
CA PRO A 36 -1.70 -6.38 -13.71
C PRO A 36 -1.53 -5.22 -14.68
N ASP A 37 -1.73 -3.96 -14.30
CA ASP A 37 -1.44 -2.76 -15.12
C ASP A 37 -0.02 -2.23 -14.89
N GLY A 38 0.79 -2.93 -14.08
CA GLY A 38 2.20 -2.60 -13.83
C GLY A 38 2.40 -1.62 -12.67
N MET A 39 1.34 -1.27 -11.93
CA MET A 39 1.45 -0.49 -10.70
C MET A 39 1.95 -1.37 -9.55
N CYS A 40 2.92 -0.85 -8.82
CA CYS A 40 3.39 -1.37 -7.54
C CYS A 40 2.96 -0.41 -6.42
N ARG A 41 2.38 -0.96 -5.34
CA ARG A 41 2.01 -0.20 -4.14
C ARG A 41 2.48 -0.95 -2.91
N VAL A 42 3.03 -0.23 -1.94
CA VAL A 42 3.42 -0.75 -0.64
C VAL A 42 2.39 -0.31 0.39
N VAL A 43 1.91 -1.23 1.21
CA VAL A 43 0.96 -0.95 2.30
C VAL A 43 1.54 -1.49 3.59
N ILE A 44 1.69 -0.64 4.59
CA ILE A 44 2.21 -1.01 5.91
C ILE A 44 1.03 -1.46 6.80
N PHE A 45 1.28 -2.44 7.65
CA PHE A 45 0.30 -2.91 8.63
C PHE A 45 0.99 -3.52 9.86
N HIS A 46 0.30 -3.56 11.00
CA HIS A 46 0.77 -4.26 12.18
C HIS A 46 0.53 -5.77 12.03
N GLU A 47 1.42 -6.61 12.57
CA GLU A 47 1.36 -8.08 12.44
C GLU A 47 0.02 -8.68 12.91
N ASP A 48 -0.57 -8.13 13.97
CA ASP A 48 -1.91 -8.53 14.47
C ASP A 48 -3.03 -8.34 13.44
N GLU A 49 -2.82 -7.48 12.44
CA GLU A 49 -3.80 -7.19 11.41
C GLU A 49 -3.67 -8.10 10.18
N ARG A 50 -2.80 -9.12 10.23
CA ARG A 50 -2.54 -10.05 9.12
C ARG A 50 -3.80 -10.72 8.58
N GLU A 51 -4.71 -11.15 9.44
CA GLU A 51 -5.93 -11.83 8.98
C GLU A 51 -6.92 -10.89 8.27
N VAL A 52 -6.87 -9.59 8.59
CA VAL A 52 -7.77 -8.58 8.01
C VAL A 52 -7.14 -7.82 6.83
N ILE A 53 -5.83 -7.98 6.60
CA ILE A 53 -5.12 -7.24 5.55
C ILE A 53 -5.72 -7.47 4.15
N PRO A 54 -6.13 -8.68 3.71
CA PRO A 54 -6.58 -8.84 2.32
C PRO A 54 -7.90 -8.14 2.05
N ARG A 55 -8.83 -8.15 3.02
CA ARG A 55 -10.09 -7.41 2.92
C ARG A 55 -9.83 -5.91 2.83
N ARG A 56 -8.94 -5.41 3.68
CA ARG A 56 -8.51 -4.02 3.66
C ARG A 56 -7.86 -3.66 2.32
N LEU A 57 -6.97 -4.50 1.79
CA LEU A 57 -6.35 -4.31 0.47
C LEU A 57 -7.39 -4.34 -0.65
N SER A 58 -8.34 -5.26 -0.61
CA SER A 58 -9.47 -5.34 -1.55
C SER A 58 -10.26 -4.02 -1.57
N ALA A 59 -10.60 -3.49 -0.40
CA ALA A 59 -11.29 -2.21 -0.27
C ALA A 59 -10.44 -1.00 -0.72
N MET A 60 -9.13 -1.03 -0.48
CA MET A 60 -8.19 0.04 -0.87
C MET A 60 -7.92 0.08 -2.37
N MET A 61 -7.85 -1.09 -2.99
CA MET A 61 -7.51 -1.24 -4.41
C MET A 61 -8.74 -1.29 -5.30
N ASP A 62 -9.95 -1.29 -4.72
CA ASP A 62 -11.23 -1.44 -5.42
C ASP A 62 -11.27 -2.72 -6.29
N VAL A 63 -10.75 -3.81 -5.73
CA VAL A 63 -10.71 -5.14 -6.37
C VAL A 63 -11.40 -6.16 -5.49
N THR A 64 -12.08 -7.15 -6.08
CA THR A 64 -12.68 -8.25 -5.32
C THR A 64 -11.61 -9.12 -4.66
N GLU A 65 -11.86 -9.60 -3.43
CA GLU A 65 -10.94 -10.49 -2.69
C GLU A 65 -10.47 -11.72 -3.49
N ASN A 66 -11.34 -12.30 -4.32
CA ASN A 66 -11.00 -13.44 -5.19
C ASN A 66 -10.00 -13.11 -6.32
N ARG A 67 -9.68 -11.81 -6.52
CA ARG A 67 -8.66 -11.34 -7.45
C ARG A 67 -7.32 -11.08 -6.78
N LEU A 68 -7.22 -11.24 -5.46
CA LEU A 68 -5.96 -11.16 -4.74
C LEU A 68 -5.31 -12.56 -4.73
N GLN A 69 -4.10 -12.65 -5.26
CA GLN A 69 -3.22 -13.80 -5.09
C GLN A 69 -2.21 -13.46 -4.01
N LEU A 70 -2.21 -14.21 -2.91
CA LEU A 70 -1.42 -13.91 -1.72
C LEU A 70 -0.18 -14.79 -1.60
N VAL A 71 0.86 -14.21 -1.00
CA VAL A 71 2.08 -14.87 -0.56
C VAL A 71 2.42 -14.32 0.82
N PRO A 72 2.62 -15.14 1.86
CA PRO A 72 2.46 -16.60 1.88
C PRO A 72 0.98 -17.03 1.79
N GLU A 73 0.73 -18.34 1.82
CA GLU A 73 -0.62 -18.91 1.80
C GLU A 73 -1.47 -18.37 2.96
N MET A 74 -2.69 -17.93 2.65
CA MET A 74 -3.68 -17.52 3.64
C MET A 74 -5.04 -18.15 3.38
N ARG A 75 -5.74 -18.50 4.46
CA ARG A 75 -7.01 -19.24 4.39
C ARG A 75 -8.06 -18.42 3.63
N GLY A 76 -8.66 -19.04 2.62
CA GLY A 76 -9.74 -18.43 1.84
C GLY A 76 -9.27 -17.58 0.65
N TYR A 77 -7.96 -17.53 0.39
CA TYR A 77 -7.41 -16.76 -0.74
C TYR A 77 -6.58 -17.64 -1.68
N PRO A 78 -6.60 -17.34 -3.00
CA PRO A 78 -5.65 -17.90 -3.95
C PRO A 78 -4.20 -17.63 -3.52
N THR A 79 -3.34 -18.63 -3.59
CA THR A 79 -1.92 -18.50 -3.25
C THR A 79 -1.05 -18.55 -4.50
N PHE A 80 0.03 -17.77 -4.52
CA PHE A 80 1.05 -17.80 -5.57
C PHE A 80 2.39 -18.32 -5.02
N SER A 81 3.10 -19.14 -5.80
CA SER A 81 4.44 -19.57 -5.43
C SER A 81 5.46 -18.53 -5.90
N LEU A 82 5.98 -17.75 -4.96
CA LEU A 82 7.04 -16.78 -5.23
C LEU A 82 8.41 -17.47 -5.17
N ARG A 83 9.35 -17.07 -6.04
CA ARG A 83 10.74 -17.53 -5.94
C ARG A 83 11.49 -16.64 -4.96
N TYR A 84 12.49 -17.22 -4.28
CA TYR A 84 13.36 -16.46 -3.38
C TYR A 84 14.03 -15.25 -4.06
N SER A 85 14.43 -15.36 -5.33
CA SER A 85 14.98 -14.23 -6.09
C SER A 85 14.00 -13.07 -6.24
N ASP A 86 12.72 -13.38 -6.38
CA ASP A 86 11.67 -12.38 -6.56
C ASP A 86 11.39 -11.70 -5.21
N GLU A 87 11.37 -12.47 -4.12
CA GLU A 87 11.24 -11.96 -2.75
C GLU A 87 12.38 -10.99 -2.40
N ILE A 88 13.64 -11.36 -2.66
CA ILE A 88 14.80 -10.47 -2.44
C ILE A 88 14.66 -9.17 -3.24
N ALA A 89 14.18 -9.24 -4.48
CA ALA A 89 14.00 -8.03 -5.26
C ALA A 89 12.86 -7.14 -4.73
N LEU A 90 11.79 -7.71 -4.18
CA LEU A 90 10.74 -6.94 -3.50
C LEU A 90 11.28 -6.26 -2.23
N LEU A 91 12.15 -6.93 -1.47
CA LEU A 91 12.82 -6.33 -0.32
C LEU A 91 13.74 -5.17 -0.75
N SER A 92 14.45 -5.29 -1.88
CA SER A 92 15.21 -4.16 -2.45
C SER A 92 14.32 -2.96 -2.79
N ILE A 93 13.11 -3.20 -3.32
CA ILE A 93 12.13 -2.13 -3.60
C ILE A 93 11.76 -1.37 -2.32
N LEU A 94 11.51 -2.09 -1.21
CA LEU A 94 11.24 -1.44 0.07
C LEU A 94 12.40 -0.58 0.52
N ALA A 95 13.64 -1.08 0.40
CA ALA A 95 14.84 -0.35 0.78
C ALA A 95 15.06 0.94 -0.03
N GLU A 96 14.60 0.99 -1.29
CA GLU A 96 14.70 2.14 -2.18
C GLU A 96 13.49 3.09 -2.11
N THR A 97 12.49 2.77 -1.29
CA THR A 97 11.27 3.57 -1.18
C THR A 97 11.45 4.70 -0.18
N ASP A 98 11.49 5.94 -0.69
CA ASP A 98 11.64 7.13 0.14
C ASP A 98 10.48 7.33 1.10
N GLY A 99 10.81 7.71 2.34
CA GLY A 99 9.84 7.98 3.40
C GLY A 99 9.11 6.74 3.91
N LEU A 100 9.44 5.53 3.42
CA LEU A 100 8.81 4.29 3.88
C LEU A 100 9.11 4.02 5.35
N LEU A 101 10.35 4.28 5.80
CA LEU A 101 10.72 4.11 7.21
C LEU A 101 9.96 5.09 8.10
N ASP A 102 9.94 6.38 7.74
CA ASP A 102 9.23 7.41 8.51
C ASP A 102 7.73 7.07 8.62
N GLU A 103 7.10 6.62 7.52
CA GLU A 103 5.70 6.18 7.52
C GLU A 103 5.47 4.94 8.40
N ALA A 104 6.44 4.02 8.44
CA ALA A 104 6.37 2.84 9.29
C ALA A 104 6.45 3.21 10.78
N GLU A 105 7.35 4.14 11.13
CA GLU A 105 7.49 4.66 12.50
C GLU A 105 6.23 5.39 12.96
N ASP A 106 5.69 6.26 12.11
CA ASP A 106 4.42 6.95 12.36
C ASP A 106 3.28 5.94 12.53
N TYR A 107 3.18 4.92 11.66
CA TYR A 107 2.18 3.87 11.79
C TYR A 107 2.30 3.13 13.13
N ALA A 108 3.51 2.71 13.50
CA ALA A 108 3.76 1.99 14.74
C ALA A 108 3.38 2.82 15.97
N ALA A 109 3.76 4.10 16.02
CA ALA A 109 3.42 5.00 17.11
C ALA A 109 1.90 5.17 17.24
N ASN A 110 1.20 5.36 16.12
CA ASN A 110 -0.25 5.54 16.12
C ASN A 110 -1.01 4.25 16.45
N TYR A 111 -0.51 3.09 16.03
CA TYR A 111 -1.09 1.80 16.38
C TYR A 111 -0.96 1.53 17.88
N THR A 112 0.25 1.70 18.44
CA THR A 112 0.51 1.51 19.88
C THR A 112 -0.34 2.46 20.72
N PHE A 113 -0.41 3.74 20.36
CA PHE A 113 -1.27 4.71 21.04
C PHE A 113 -2.74 4.28 21.02
N ALA A 114 -3.25 3.83 19.87
CA ALA A 114 -4.63 3.37 19.79
C ALA A 114 -4.88 2.15 20.69
N MET A 115 -3.94 1.20 20.74
CA MET A 115 -4.04 0.02 21.60
C MET A 115 -4.01 0.38 23.09
N GLU A 116 -3.10 1.27 23.51
CA GLU A 116 -2.97 1.72 24.90
C GLU A 116 -4.20 2.49 25.39
N GLU A 117 -4.81 3.31 24.54
CA GLU A 117 -6.04 4.04 24.82
C GLU A 117 -7.32 3.18 24.69
N GLY A 118 -7.18 1.89 24.36
CA GLY A 118 -8.31 0.97 24.16
C GLY A 118 -9.18 1.34 22.94
N LEU A 119 -8.63 2.09 21.99
CA LEU A 119 -9.26 2.45 20.73
C LEU A 119 -9.08 1.32 19.70
N SER A 120 -9.98 1.26 18.72
CA SER A 120 -9.75 0.42 17.54
C SER A 120 -8.69 1.08 16.65
N PRO A 121 -7.53 0.44 16.38
CA PRO A 121 -6.47 1.04 15.58
C PRO A 121 -6.95 1.42 14.17
N ALA A 122 -7.70 0.54 13.51
CA ALA A 122 -8.28 0.80 12.20
C ALA A 122 -9.18 2.04 12.19
N LYS A 123 -10.04 2.23 13.20
CA LYS A 123 -10.91 3.42 13.29
C LYS A 123 -10.13 4.68 13.62
N PHE A 124 -9.19 4.60 14.55
CA PHE A 124 -8.33 5.73 14.94
C PHE A 124 -7.52 6.25 13.76
N MET A 125 -6.95 5.32 12.99
CA MET A 125 -6.13 5.61 11.81
C MET A 125 -6.95 5.92 10.54
N GLY A 126 -8.29 5.83 10.59
CA GLY A 126 -9.14 6.06 9.43
C GLY A 126 -9.01 5.02 8.32
N LEU A 127 -8.54 3.81 8.67
CA LEU A 127 -8.42 2.69 7.75
C LEU A 127 -9.79 2.10 7.41
N PRO A 128 -9.95 1.40 6.27
CA PRO A 128 -11.22 0.81 5.91
C PRO A 128 -11.52 -0.30 6.92
N VAL A 129 -12.56 -0.08 7.72
CA VAL A 129 -13.11 -1.07 8.64
C VAL A 129 -14.15 -1.89 7.90
N ASP A 130 -14.31 -3.16 8.30
CA ASP A 130 -15.31 -4.08 7.78
C ASP A 130 -16.72 -3.64 8.27
N GLU A 131 -17.19 -2.50 7.78
CA GLU A 131 -18.57 -2.04 7.96
C GLU A 131 -19.35 -2.38 6.68
N PRO A 132 -20.56 -2.95 6.81
CA PRO A 132 -21.38 -3.28 5.65
C PRO A 132 -21.59 -2.04 4.79
N ALA A 133 -21.46 -2.19 3.47
CA ALA A 133 -21.42 -1.10 2.47
C ALA A 133 -22.55 -0.06 2.60
N ALA A 134 -23.67 -0.40 3.25
CA ALA A 134 -24.79 0.47 3.54
C ALA A 134 -24.51 1.57 4.61
N ALA A 135 -23.42 1.47 5.40
CA ALA A 135 -23.10 2.40 6.48
C ALA A 135 -22.06 3.47 6.13
N ARG A 136 -21.50 3.47 4.90
CA ARG A 136 -20.51 4.46 4.46
C ARG A 136 -21.13 5.85 4.24
N ALA A 137 -21.39 6.56 5.33
CA ALA A 137 -21.63 8.01 5.29
C ALA A 137 -20.32 8.75 4.96
N PRO A 138 -20.36 9.88 4.24
CA PRO A 138 -19.16 10.66 3.95
C PRO A 138 -18.61 11.26 5.25
N GLN A 139 -17.56 10.66 5.80
CA GLN A 139 -16.88 11.21 6.97
C GLN A 139 -16.15 12.49 6.56
N ARG A 140 -16.79 13.63 6.80
CA ARG A 140 -16.17 14.96 6.71
C ARG A 140 -15.21 15.16 7.88
N GLY A 141 -13.94 15.37 7.56
CA GLY A 141 -13.06 16.24 8.33
C GLY A 141 -12.48 15.67 9.62
N ARG A 142 -11.61 14.65 9.50
CA ARG A 142 -10.46 14.51 10.42
C ARG A 142 -9.21 14.34 9.56
N LYS A 143 -8.14 15.06 9.92
CA LYS A 143 -6.79 14.81 9.40
C LYS A 143 -6.31 13.46 9.95
N GLY A 144 -6.90 12.35 9.48
CA GLY A 144 -6.25 11.06 9.62
C GLY A 144 -4.98 11.15 8.79
N ALA A 145 -3.84 10.80 9.38
CA ALA A 145 -2.65 10.52 8.58
C ALA A 145 -3.10 9.55 7.48
N ASN A 146 -2.90 9.91 6.22
CA ASN A 146 -3.23 9.02 5.13
C ASN A 146 -2.16 7.92 5.12
N TYR A 147 -2.27 6.92 6.01
CA TYR A 147 -1.45 5.70 6.00
C TYR A 147 -1.57 4.92 4.68
N PHE A 148 -2.49 5.36 3.82
CA PHE A 148 -2.48 5.12 2.39
C PHE A 148 -1.33 5.88 1.72
N GLY A 149 -0.09 5.57 2.12
CA GLY A 149 1.08 5.91 1.36
C GLY A 149 0.98 5.24 0.00
N LYS A 150 0.59 5.98 -1.05
CA LYS A 150 0.94 5.61 -2.43
C LYS A 150 2.44 5.85 -2.60
N LEU A 151 3.25 5.13 -1.82
CA LEU A 151 4.68 5.23 -1.88
C LEU A 151 5.12 4.68 -3.22
N ARG A 152 5.80 5.54 -3.98
CA ARG A 152 6.24 5.24 -5.32
C ARG A 152 7.72 4.87 -5.24
N PRO A 153 8.10 3.62 -5.55
CA PRO A 153 9.51 3.26 -5.57
C PRO A 153 10.25 4.09 -6.61
N LYS A 154 11.49 4.51 -6.29
CA LYS A 154 12.33 5.38 -7.12
C LYS A 154 12.61 4.82 -8.52
N SER A 155 12.60 3.50 -8.67
CA SER A 155 13.07 2.77 -9.85
C SER A 155 12.04 1.75 -10.34
N ALA A 156 10.80 2.19 -10.64
CA ALA A 156 9.85 1.36 -11.41
C ALA A 156 10.41 0.90 -12.79
N THR A 157 11.52 1.48 -13.24
CA THR A 157 12.22 1.23 -14.50
C THR A 157 12.99 -0.10 -14.55
N GLU A 158 13.33 -0.73 -13.42
CA GLU A 158 14.13 -1.99 -13.40
C GLU A 158 13.28 -3.27 -13.25
N MET A 159 11.95 -3.16 -13.34
CA MET A 159 10.98 -4.21 -12.98
C MET A 159 10.80 -5.36 -14.02
N ALA A 160 11.75 -5.56 -14.94
CA ALA A 160 11.58 -6.46 -16.10
C ALA A 160 11.89 -7.97 -15.90
N PRO A 161 12.65 -8.45 -14.88
CA PRO A 161 12.92 -9.90 -14.82
C PRO A 161 12.05 -10.69 -13.83
N LEU A 162 11.27 -10.07 -12.94
CA LEU A 162 10.88 -10.72 -11.67
C LEU A 162 9.48 -11.34 -11.62
N LEU A 163 8.76 -11.36 -12.74
CA LEU A 163 7.43 -11.97 -12.83
C LEU A 163 7.33 -12.81 -14.10
N THR A 164 6.57 -13.91 -14.05
CA THR A 164 6.24 -14.74 -15.22
C THR A 164 5.85 -13.86 -16.41
N THR A 165 6.21 -14.29 -17.62
CA THR A 165 6.07 -13.59 -18.92
C THR A 165 4.74 -12.86 -19.18
N ARG A 166 3.68 -13.15 -18.42
CA ARG A 166 2.35 -12.56 -18.50
C ARG A 166 2.18 -11.17 -17.85
N HIS A 167 2.95 -10.84 -16.81
CA HIS A 167 2.95 -9.51 -16.16
C HIS A 167 3.98 -8.54 -16.76
N LYS A 168 4.86 -9.04 -17.64
CA LYS A 168 5.91 -8.24 -18.30
C LYS A 168 5.35 -7.18 -19.26
N VAL A 169 4.26 -7.47 -19.95
CA VAL A 169 3.63 -6.57 -20.96
C VAL A 169 3.01 -5.32 -20.33
N SER A 170 2.64 -5.37 -19.05
CA SER A 170 1.93 -4.29 -18.38
C SER A 170 2.81 -3.26 -17.71
N VAL A 171 3.94 -3.68 -17.13
CA VAL A 171 5.01 -2.77 -16.71
C VAL A 171 5.49 -1.93 -17.90
N GLU A 172 5.46 -2.51 -19.09
CA GLU A 172 5.86 -1.85 -20.33
C GLU A 172 4.80 -0.88 -20.90
N SER A 173 3.52 -1.00 -20.51
CA SER A 173 2.42 -0.12 -20.97
C SER A 173 2.11 1.07 -20.05
N ALA A 174 2.62 1.08 -18.82
CA ALA A 174 2.58 2.25 -17.92
C ALA A 174 3.42 3.46 -18.44
N ARG A 175 3.97 3.36 -19.66
CA ARG A 175 4.78 4.35 -20.39
C ARG A 175 4.04 5.65 -20.76
N ARG A 176 2.75 5.82 -20.46
CA ARG A 176 2.02 7.06 -20.77
C ARG A 176 1.04 7.44 -19.68
N PHE A 177 1.47 8.18 -18.66
CA PHE A 177 0.54 9.02 -17.91
C PHE A 177 1.05 10.42 -17.61
N VAL A 178 0.10 11.33 -17.83
CA VAL A 178 0.15 12.78 -17.80
C VAL A 178 0.24 13.25 -16.35
N PHE A 179 1.15 14.19 -16.13
CA PHE A 179 1.27 14.97 -14.92
C PHE A 179 -0.01 15.79 -14.71
N SER A 180 -0.81 15.49 -13.68
CA SER A 180 -1.67 16.50 -13.07
C SER A 180 -1.00 16.96 -11.77
N SER A 181 -0.04 17.87 -11.89
CA SER A 181 0.37 18.66 -10.73
C SER A 181 -0.83 19.51 -10.32
N VAL A 182 -1.49 19.19 -9.21
CA VAL A 182 -2.23 20.24 -8.51
C VAL A 182 -1.17 21.15 -7.90
N ARG A 183 -0.82 22.20 -8.65
CA ARG A 183 -0.06 23.31 -8.10
C ARG A 183 -0.86 23.86 -6.93
N ARG A 184 -0.18 24.01 -5.79
CA ARG A 184 -0.60 24.84 -4.65
C ARG A 184 -1.06 26.20 -5.21
N GLY A 185 -2.37 26.44 -5.22
CA GLY A 185 -2.91 27.77 -5.47
C GLY A 185 -2.59 28.65 -4.27
N ALA A 186 -1.46 29.35 -4.33
CA ALA A 186 -1.16 30.42 -3.40
C ALA A 186 -2.27 31.47 -3.52
N ALA A 187 -3.09 31.60 -2.47
CA ALA A 187 -3.99 32.72 -2.31
C ALA A 187 -3.13 34.00 -2.21
N ARG A 188 -3.08 34.78 -3.29
CA ARG A 188 -2.60 36.17 -3.25
C ARG A 188 -3.65 37.01 -2.52
N PRO A 189 -3.27 37.85 -1.55
CA PRO A 189 -4.20 38.84 -1.01
C PRO A 189 -4.50 39.87 -2.09
N ALA A 190 -5.77 40.07 -2.40
CA ALA A 190 -6.23 41.12 -3.29
C ALA A 190 -6.16 42.46 -2.55
N PHE A 191 -5.15 43.28 -2.85
CA PHE A 191 -5.24 44.73 -2.65
C PHE A 191 -6.32 45.26 -3.59
N ARG A 192 -7.41 45.78 -3.02
CA ARG A 192 -8.37 46.63 -3.74
C ARG A 192 -7.93 48.08 -3.57
N HIS A 193 -7.23 48.61 -4.57
CA HIS A 193 -7.29 50.03 -4.88
C HIS A 193 -8.58 50.28 -5.66
N TYR A 194 -9.39 51.21 -5.20
CA TYR A 194 -10.22 52.05 -6.07
C TYR A 194 -10.19 53.47 -5.51
N ALA A 195 -9.76 54.37 -6.40
CA ALA A 195 -9.90 55.83 -6.44
C ALA A 195 -10.01 56.60 -5.11
#